data_AF-A0AAF0DBN9-F1
#
_entry.id   AF-A0AAF0DBN9-F1
#
_cell.length_a   1.000
_cell.length_b   1.000
_cell.length_c   1.000
_cell.angle_alpha   90.00
_cell.angle_beta   90.00
_cell.angle_gamma   90.00
#
_symmetry.space_group_name_H-M   'P 1'
#
loop_
_entity.id
_entity.type
_entity.pdbx_description
1 polymer ?
#
loop_
_entity_poly.entity_id
_entity_poly.type
_entity_poly.pdbx_seq_one_letter_code
_entity_poly.pdbx_strand_id
1 'polypeptide(L)'
;MAYFLAAACPKLSFLARILRDVVIRDGAKVNVVFQWPATFWQARMFVEHLSLRAHLLHAGLKPDERKAIEDDWENKDSPVKVLLSTFVTGSTGINLHHACSRMVIMETPANVNTLLQTIGRLHRVGQTEPLTGATCRNLKFTKVKSKQHRIKLLPESAYYIPEFITPEEEEQLLNKITSVPLPRWTHLSRRRLQTWPSALTKSDTLLESPLPDWLISPVVTRFKILDVFSASPHRAPNHVLINEYQPGQGIMPHEDGAAYYPIVATVSIAAPIILDIYEKNSDSQPTMFMTNVNSETVTSRAPRYRILQEPRSLLITTRDLYTDYMHGIAERTSDDDLGPESICNWDQLGDKSPFEEGNYKRQIRISLTYRDVCRVSKLGNTMKFLNRR
;
A
#
# COMPACT_ATOMS: atom_id res chain seq x y z
N MET A 1 27.19 32.48 -8.58
CA MET A 1 27.16 31.55 -7.42
C MET A 1 26.28 30.33 -7.69
N ALA A 2 24.98 30.48 -8.01
CA ALA A 2 24.07 29.35 -8.27
C ALA A 2 24.57 28.37 -9.34
N TYR A 3 25.11 28.87 -10.47
CA TYR A 3 25.71 28.01 -11.51
C TYR A 3 26.81 27.09 -10.94
N PHE A 4 27.71 27.62 -10.12
CA PHE A 4 28.79 26.83 -9.50
C PHE A 4 28.26 25.78 -8.51
N LEU A 5 27.25 26.14 -7.71
CA LEU A 5 26.58 25.20 -6.80
C LEU A 5 25.90 24.05 -7.57
N ALA A 6 25.24 24.36 -8.70
CA ALA A 6 24.57 23.36 -9.52
C ALA A 6 25.55 22.50 -10.34
N ALA A 7 26.61 23.09 -10.89
CA ALA A 7 27.57 22.40 -11.75
C ALA A 7 28.34 21.30 -10.98
N ALA A 8 28.63 21.53 -9.71
CA ALA A 8 29.34 20.57 -8.86
C ALA A 8 28.40 19.62 -8.07
N CYS A 9 27.08 19.84 -8.10
CA CYS A 9 26.12 19.04 -7.34
C CYS A 9 24.99 18.53 -8.25
N PRO A 10 25.00 17.23 -8.64
CA PRO A 10 23.97 16.65 -9.49
C PRO A 10 22.55 16.82 -8.95
N LYS A 11 22.38 16.81 -7.62
CA LYS A 11 21.08 17.08 -6.97
C LYS A 11 20.60 18.50 -7.23
N LEU A 12 21.46 19.51 -7.07
CA LEU A 12 21.08 20.90 -7.33
C LEU A 12 20.88 21.17 -8.83
N SER A 13 21.66 20.52 -9.70
CA SER A 13 21.43 20.57 -11.16
C SER A 13 20.06 19.99 -11.54
N PHE A 14 19.69 18.85 -10.95
CA PHE A 14 18.36 18.26 -11.13
C PHE A 14 17.25 19.20 -10.61
N LEU A 15 17.41 19.73 -9.40
CA LEU A 15 16.47 20.68 -8.82
C LEU A 15 16.32 21.92 -9.70
N ALA A 16 17.41 22.47 -10.24
CA ALA A 16 17.37 23.62 -11.14
C ALA A 16 16.51 23.37 -12.38
N ARG A 17 16.59 22.17 -12.98
CA ARG A 17 15.76 21.79 -14.13
C ARG A 17 14.28 21.74 -13.75
N ILE A 18 13.95 21.16 -12.59
CA ILE A 18 12.56 21.11 -12.12
C ILE A 18 12.04 22.53 -11.83
N LEU A 19 12.81 23.37 -11.14
CA LEU A 19 12.39 24.76 -10.85
C LEU A 19 12.17 25.56 -12.12
N ARG A 20 13.06 25.43 -13.12
CA ARG A 20 12.88 26.07 -14.43
C ARG A 20 11.58 25.62 -15.10
N ASP A 21 11.33 24.31 -15.15
CA ASP A 21 10.19 23.76 -15.89
C ASP A 21 8.87 24.00 -15.15
N VAL A 22 8.83 23.80 -13.84
CA VAL A 22 7.59 23.86 -13.05
C VAL A 22 7.28 25.27 -12.57
N VAL A 23 8.26 25.98 -12.01
CA VAL A 23 8.01 27.27 -11.36
C VAL A 23 8.10 28.41 -12.39
N ILE A 24 9.14 28.43 -13.21
CA ILE A 24 9.38 29.54 -14.15
C ILE A 24 8.52 29.40 -15.40
N ARG A 25 8.53 28.22 -16.05
CA ARG A 25 7.78 28.00 -17.29
C ARG A 25 6.29 27.76 -17.04
N ASP A 26 5.94 26.88 -16.11
CA ASP A 26 4.53 26.49 -15.89
C ASP A 26 3.83 27.36 -14.81
N GLY A 27 4.55 28.24 -14.10
CA GLY A 27 3.99 29.10 -13.05
C GLY A 27 3.43 28.35 -11.83
N ALA A 28 3.77 27.07 -11.69
CA ALA A 28 3.12 26.15 -10.76
C ALA A 28 3.89 26.00 -9.44
N LYS A 29 3.14 25.63 -8.38
CA LYS A 29 3.72 25.30 -7.08
C LYS A 29 4.41 23.93 -7.11
N VAL A 30 5.51 23.79 -6.38
CA VAL A 30 6.23 22.52 -6.18
C VAL A 30 6.69 22.36 -4.74
N ASN A 31 6.45 21.18 -4.16
CA ASN A 31 7.00 20.78 -2.87
C ASN A 31 8.25 19.91 -3.06
N VAL A 32 9.38 20.33 -2.51
CA VAL A 32 10.67 19.65 -2.57
C VAL A 32 11.00 19.09 -1.19
N VAL A 33 11.08 17.76 -1.10
CA VAL A 33 11.16 17.02 0.16
C VAL A 33 12.56 16.45 0.38
N PHE A 34 13.07 16.63 1.60
CA PHE A 34 14.40 16.21 2.03
C PHE A 34 14.35 15.28 3.23
N GLN A 35 15.34 14.38 3.32
CA GLN A 35 15.55 13.55 4.50
C GLN A 35 16.46 14.25 5.50
N TRP A 36 17.56 14.84 5.01
CA TRP A 36 18.59 15.41 5.88
C TRP A 36 18.51 16.93 5.97
N PRO A 37 18.67 17.52 7.17
CA PRO A 37 18.71 18.98 7.32
C PRO A 37 19.80 19.65 6.48
N ALA A 38 20.98 19.03 6.35
CA ALA A 38 22.09 19.61 5.60
C ALA A 38 21.75 19.86 4.12
N THR A 39 21.14 18.88 3.45
CA THR A 39 20.74 19.00 2.03
C THR A 39 19.53 19.91 1.86
N PHE A 40 18.63 19.93 2.83
CA PHE A 40 17.55 20.91 2.91
C PHE A 40 18.10 22.35 2.94
N TRP A 41 19.08 22.64 3.80
CA TRP A 41 19.69 23.97 3.91
C TRP A 41 20.48 24.36 2.66
N GLN A 42 21.22 23.42 2.07
CA GLN A 42 21.89 23.65 0.79
C GLN A 42 20.90 24.00 -0.32
N ALA A 43 19.77 23.30 -0.40
CA ALA A 43 18.73 23.60 -1.38
C ALA A 43 18.07 24.96 -1.12
N ARG A 44 17.85 25.35 0.15
CA ARG A 44 17.39 26.69 0.51
C ARG A 44 18.32 27.77 -0.06
N MET A 45 19.62 27.69 0.29
CA MET A 45 20.59 28.66 -0.20
C MET A 45 20.64 28.72 -1.72
N PHE A 46 20.51 27.57 -2.37
CA PHE A 46 20.47 27.47 -3.83
C PHE A 46 19.24 28.18 -4.42
N VAL A 47 18.04 27.93 -3.89
CA VAL A 47 16.79 28.54 -4.35
C VAL A 47 16.80 30.07 -4.15
N GLU A 48 17.30 30.54 -3.01
CA GLU A 48 17.45 31.98 -2.72
C GLU A 48 18.42 32.65 -3.71
N HIS A 49 19.51 31.99 -4.09
CA HIS A 49 20.46 32.49 -5.11
C HIS A 49 19.89 32.47 -6.53
N LEU A 50 18.80 31.74 -6.79
CA LEU A 50 18.02 31.82 -8.03
C LEU A 50 16.98 32.95 -7.98
N SER A 51 16.98 33.76 -6.91
CA SER A 51 15.99 34.83 -6.67
C SER A 51 14.54 34.31 -6.60
N LEU A 52 14.37 33.04 -6.26
CA LEU A 52 13.05 32.43 -6.03
C LEU A 52 12.72 32.50 -4.53
N ARG A 53 11.45 32.76 -4.22
CA ARG A 53 10.95 32.70 -2.83
C ARG A 53 10.55 31.26 -2.51
N ALA A 54 10.91 30.81 -1.31
CA ALA A 54 10.53 29.50 -0.81
C ALA A 54 10.02 29.55 0.63
N HIS A 55 8.96 28.78 0.91
CA HIS A 55 8.58 28.43 2.26
C HIS A 55 9.42 27.27 2.76
N LEU A 56 9.66 27.23 4.07
CA LEU A 56 10.49 26.23 4.74
C LEU A 56 9.63 25.51 5.77
N LEU A 57 9.43 24.20 5.61
CA LEU A 57 8.59 23.41 6.50
C LEU A 57 9.41 22.28 7.14
N HIS A 58 9.77 22.46 8.41
CA HIS A 58 10.58 21.51 9.17
C HIS A 58 10.09 21.36 10.62
N ALA A 59 10.58 20.35 11.34
CA ALA A 59 10.15 20.05 12.72
C ALA A 59 10.31 21.21 13.71
N GLY A 60 11.32 22.07 13.53
CA GLY A 60 11.61 23.17 14.46
C GLY A 60 10.65 24.37 14.43
N LEU A 61 9.61 24.38 13.60
CA LEU A 61 8.65 25.49 13.53
C LEU A 61 7.62 25.44 14.65
N LYS A 62 7.26 26.62 15.17
CA LYS A 62 6.12 26.79 16.08
C LYS A 62 4.79 26.54 15.36
N PRO A 63 3.71 26.16 16.08
CA PRO A 63 2.40 25.94 15.48
C PRO A 63 1.89 27.11 14.62
N ASP A 64 2.03 28.35 15.10
CA ASP A 64 1.54 29.53 14.36
C ASP A 64 2.33 29.79 13.07
N GLU A 65 3.65 29.57 13.10
CA GLU A 65 4.50 29.69 11.91
C GLU A 65 4.14 28.65 10.86
N ARG A 66 3.86 27.42 11.30
CA ARG A 66 3.39 26.33 10.42
C ARG A 66 2.06 26.70 9.79
N LYS A 67 1.11 27.20 10.58
CA LYS A 67 -0.22 27.60 10.09
C LYS A 67 -0.13 28.73 9.06
N ALA A 68 0.70 29.74 9.30
CA ALA A 68 0.92 30.84 8.35
C ALA A 68 1.51 30.36 7.01
N ILE A 69 2.43 29.41 7.05
CA ILE A 69 2.98 28.78 5.82
C ILE A 69 1.89 28.01 5.09
N GLU A 70 1.06 27.22 5.80
CA GLU A 70 -0.05 26.48 5.20
C GLU A 70 -1.05 27.42 4.51
N ASP A 71 -1.44 28.52 5.17
CA ASP A 71 -2.41 29.47 4.63
C ASP A 71 -1.91 30.18 3.36
N ASP A 72 -0.65 30.64 3.34
CA ASP A 72 -0.06 31.23 2.13
C ASP A 72 0.20 30.16 1.04
N TRP A 73 0.52 28.93 1.44
CA TRP A 73 0.73 27.83 0.50
C TRP A 73 -0.57 27.41 -0.18
N GLU A 74 -1.73 27.48 0.47
CA GLU A 74 -3.02 27.19 -0.15
C GLU A 74 -3.57 28.37 -0.97
N ASN A 75 -3.04 29.59 -0.79
CA ASN A 75 -3.35 30.72 -1.66
C ASN A 75 -2.76 30.54 -3.07
N LYS A 76 -3.62 30.32 -4.08
CA LYS A 76 -3.20 30.13 -5.49
C LYS A 76 -2.45 31.33 -6.07
N ASP A 77 -2.76 32.53 -5.60
CA ASP A 77 -2.16 33.79 -6.06
C ASP A 77 -0.87 34.15 -5.31
N SER A 78 -0.47 33.35 -4.31
CA SER A 78 0.79 33.60 -3.58
C SER A 78 1.97 33.64 -4.56
N PRO A 79 2.89 34.62 -4.42
CA PRO A 79 4.12 34.69 -5.20
C PRO A 79 5.13 33.62 -4.79
N VAL A 80 4.89 32.90 -3.67
CA VAL A 80 5.74 31.80 -3.22
C VAL A 80 5.26 30.50 -3.87
N LYS A 81 6.07 29.99 -4.81
CA LYS A 81 5.78 28.76 -5.57
C LYS A 81 6.66 27.58 -5.20
N VAL A 82 7.63 27.75 -4.30
CA VAL A 82 8.51 26.68 -3.83
C VAL A 82 8.25 26.42 -2.35
N LEU A 83 8.04 25.16 -2.00
CA LEU A 83 8.03 24.69 -0.61
C LEU A 83 9.19 23.73 -0.44
N LEU A 84 10.11 24.03 0.45
CA LEU A 84 11.12 23.07 0.90
C LEU A 84 10.60 22.44 2.18
N SER A 85 10.53 21.11 2.24
CA SER A 85 10.06 20.41 3.42
C SER A 85 10.98 19.26 3.82
N THR A 86 10.98 18.90 5.10
CA THR A 86 11.61 17.66 5.58
C THR A 86 10.57 16.57 5.80
N PHE A 87 10.96 15.30 5.65
CA PHE A 87 10.09 14.17 6.03
C PHE A 87 9.64 14.22 7.49
N VAL A 88 10.55 14.67 8.38
CA VAL A 88 10.28 14.88 9.80
C VAL A 88 9.66 16.27 9.99
N THR A 89 8.39 16.41 9.67
CA THR A 89 7.54 17.50 10.19
C THR A 89 6.46 16.80 10.99
N GLY A 90 6.34 17.15 12.28
CA GLY A 90 5.52 16.46 13.27
C GLY A 90 4.20 15.89 12.72
N SER A 91 3.92 14.66 13.13
CA SER A 91 2.72 13.88 12.85
C SER A 91 1.46 14.65 13.29
N THR A 92 0.83 15.40 12.36
CA THR A 92 -0.62 15.65 12.21
C THR A 92 -0.86 16.85 11.27
N GLY A 93 -1.95 16.79 10.49
CA GLY A 93 -2.71 18.00 10.09
C GLY A 93 -2.37 18.75 8.79
N ILE A 94 -1.14 18.76 8.28
CA ILE A 94 -0.78 19.68 7.18
C ILE A 94 -1.53 19.36 5.88
N ASN A 95 -2.37 20.27 5.40
CA ASN A 95 -3.01 20.23 4.08
C ASN A 95 -2.16 21.00 3.07
N LEU A 96 -1.63 20.31 2.06
CA LEU A 96 -0.83 20.93 0.99
C LEU A 96 -1.42 20.66 -0.41
N HIS A 97 -2.63 20.12 -0.46
CA HIS A 97 -3.14 19.37 -1.60
C HIS A 97 -4.09 20.16 -2.51
N HIS A 98 -4.59 21.34 -2.13
CA HIS A 98 -5.49 22.08 -3.04
C HIS A 98 -4.71 22.98 -4.02
N ALA A 99 -3.63 23.62 -3.57
CA ALA A 99 -2.82 24.50 -4.40
C ALA A 99 -1.59 23.84 -5.05
N CYS A 100 -1.26 22.60 -4.68
CA CYS A 100 -0.08 21.90 -5.19
C CYS A 100 -0.36 20.42 -5.51
N SER A 101 -0.05 20.02 -6.74
CA SER A 101 -0.08 18.63 -7.22
C SER A 101 1.31 18.11 -7.59
N ARG A 102 2.39 18.86 -7.30
CA ARG A 102 3.75 18.56 -7.78
C ARG A 102 4.72 18.35 -6.62
N MET A 103 5.41 17.21 -6.61
CA MET A 103 6.38 16.85 -5.59
C MET A 103 7.74 16.48 -6.19
N VAL A 104 8.81 16.88 -5.53
CA VAL A 104 10.16 16.38 -5.80
C VAL A 104 10.71 15.78 -4.53
N ILE A 105 11.08 14.50 -4.57
CA ILE A 105 11.76 13.85 -3.47
C ILE A 105 13.25 13.84 -3.77
N MET A 106 13.98 14.72 -3.09
CA MET A 106 15.42 14.89 -3.29
C MET A 106 16.21 13.72 -2.72
N GLU A 107 15.65 13.05 -1.70
CA GLU A 107 16.30 11.98 -0.96
C GLU A 107 15.27 10.93 -0.56
N THR A 108 15.60 9.65 -0.67
CA THR A 108 14.71 8.58 -0.21
C THR A 108 14.68 8.55 1.32
N PRO A 109 13.50 8.53 1.96
CA PRO A 109 13.41 8.39 3.40
C PRO A 109 13.89 7.01 3.86
N ALA A 110 14.13 6.86 5.16
CA ALA A 110 14.58 5.60 5.76
C ALA A 110 13.58 4.45 5.60
N ASN A 111 12.28 4.76 5.49
CA ASN A 111 11.21 3.79 5.29
C ASN A 111 10.15 4.31 4.30
N VAL A 112 9.41 3.39 3.68
CA VAL A 112 8.37 3.70 2.69
C VAL A 112 7.15 4.37 3.33
N ASN A 113 6.89 4.15 4.62
CA ASN A 113 5.74 4.76 5.30
C ASN A 113 5.88 6.27 5.36
N THR A 114 7.07 6.76 5.72
CA THR A 114 7.42 8.18 5.69
C THR A 114 7.27 8.77 4.28
N LEU A 115 7.60 7.99 3.23
CA LEU A 115 7.36 8.39 1.84
C LEU A 115 5.85 8.49 1.53
N LEU A 116 5.07 7.45 1.85
CA LEU A 116 3.64 7.37 1.57
C LEU A 116 2.83 8.41 2.35
N GLN A 117 3.17 8.65 3.62
CA GLN A 117 2.59 9.70 4.45
C GLN A 117 2.87 11.08 3.85
N THR A 118 4.09 11.31 3.36
CA THR A 118 4.49 12.60 2.78
C THR A 118 3.77 12.85 1.46
N ILE A 119 3.66 11.84 0.60
CA ILE A 119 2.87 11.93 -0.63
C ILE A 119 1.38 12.13 -0.30
N GLY A 120 0.87 11.46 0.72
CA GLY A 120 -0.52 11.62 1.20
C GLY A 120 -0.87 13.02 1.69
N ARG A 121 0.12 13.90 1.96
CA ARG A 121 -0.14 15.33 2.25
C ARG A 121 -0.43 16.17 1.02
N LEU A 122 0.03 15.75 -0.16
CA LEU A 122 -0.23 16.40 -1.45
C LEU A 122 -1.41 15.77 -2.22
N HIS A 123 -1.81 14.54 -1.88
CA HIS A 123 -2.90 13.83 -2.54
C HIS A 123 -3.95 13.37 -1.51
N ARG A 124 -4.99 14.20 -1.33
CA ARG A 124 -6.18 13.95 -0.47
C ARG A 124 -7.49 14.18 -1.25
N VAL A 125 -8.60 13.85 -0.61
CA VAL A 125 -9.96 14.11 -1.11
C VAL A 125 -10.13 15.60 -1.39
N GLY A 126 -10.30 15.97 -2.67
CA GLY A 126 -10.40 17.36 -3.13
C GLY A 126 -9.29 17.83 -4.07
N GLN A 127 -8.24 17.04 -4.30
CA GLN A 127 -7.24 17.30 -5.35
C GLN A 127 -7.82 16.94 -6.73
N THR A 128 -7.90 17.92 -7.63
CA THR A 128 -8.45 17.73 -8.99
C THR A 128 -7.38 17.46 -10.04
N GLU A 129 -6.12 17.79 -9.74
CA GLU A 129 -5.00 17.66 -10.67
C GLU A 129 -4.20 16.35 -10.45
N PRO A 130 -3.70 15.69 -11.51
CA PRO A 130 -2.85 14.52 -11.37
C PRO A 130 -1.57 14.81 -10.58
N LEU A 131 -1.28 13.98 -9.58
CA LEU A 131 -0.03 14.10 -8.82
C LEU A 131 1.17 13.84 -9.73
N THR A 132 2.04 14.85 -9.89
CA THR A 132 3.28 14.74 -10.66
C THR A 132 4.48 14.73 -9.71
N GLY A 133 5.14 13.58 -9.60
CA GLY A 133 6.29 13.36 -8.70
C GLY A 133 7.59 13.11 -9.45
N ALA A 134 8.72 13.62 -8.95
CA ALA A 134 10.06 13.30 -9.48
C ALA A 134 11.06 12.96 -8.36
N THR A 135 11.96 12.01 -8.59
CA THR A 135 12.99 11.58 -7.61
C THR A 135 14.39 11.81 -8.16
N CYS A 136 15.29 12.35 -7.33
CA CYS A 136 16.65 12.71 -7.77
C CYS A 136 17.60 11.51 -8.00
N ARG A 137 17.20 10.28 -7.63
CA ARG A 137 18.10 9.09 -7.74
C ARG A 137 18.13 8.42 -9.11
N ASN A 138 17.10 8.62 -9.95
CA ASN A 138 16.96 8.20 -11.35
C ASN A 138 15.46 8.22 -11.66
N LEU A 139 15.08 8.63 -12.88
CA LEU A 139 13.72 8.56 -13.40
C LEU A 139 13.10 7.16 -13.18
N LYS A 140 12.33 7.00 -12.09
CA LYS A 140 11.24 6.04 -11.85
C LYS A 140 10.91 6.04 -10.35
N PHE A 141 9.61 6.11 -10.06
CA PHE A 141 9.04 5.93 -8.74
C PHE A 141 9.59 4.67 -8.06
N THR A 142 9.72 4.71 -6.74
CA THR A 142 10.19 3.60 -5.91
C THR A 142 9.43 2.32 -6.25
N LYS A 143 10.00 1.48 -7.11
CA LYS A 143 9.47 0.15 -7.38
C LYS A 143 9.41 -0.61 -6.06
N VAL A 144 8.26 -1.19 -5.71
CA VAL A 144 8.14 -2.22 -4.65
C VAL A 144 9.15 -3.36 -4.84
N LYS A 145 9.61 -3.58 -6.07
CA LYS A 145 10.74 -4.47 -6.42
C LYS A 145 12.11 -4.00 -5.88
N SER A 146 12.15 -3.13 -4.88
CA SER A 146 13.37 -2.85 -4.12
C SER A 146 13.64 -4.07 -3.21
N LYS A 147 14.90 -4.52 -3.17
CA LYS A 147 15.34 -5.68 -2.36
C LYS A 147 14.98 -5.58 -0.87
N GLN A 148 14.62 -4.39 -0.38
CA GLN A 148 14.40 -4.10 1.04
C GLN A 148 13.06 -4.62 1.58
N HIS A 149 12.02 -4.72 0.75
CA HIS A 149 10.68 -5.17 1.19
C HIS A 149 10.40 -6.63 0.83
N ARG A 150 11.33 -7.26 0.10
CA ARG A 150 11.21 -8.66 -0.30
C ARG A 150 11.36 -9.56 0.92
N ILE A 151 10.42 -10.48 1.08
CA ILE A 151 10.54 -11.55 2.09
C ILE A 151 11.64 -12.50 1.62
N LYS A 152 12.82 -12.44 2.26
CA LYS A 152 14.03 -13.14 1.77
C LYS A 152 13.90 -14.66 1.76
N LEU A 153 13.11 -15.20 2.68
CA LEU A 153 12.91 -16.65 2.87
C LEU A 153 11.91 -17.26 1.89
N LEU A 154 11.19 -16.43 1.12
CA LEU A 154 10.26 -16.88 0.08
C LEU A 154 10.93 -16.85 -1.31
N PRO A 155 10.44 -17.65 -2.28
CA PRO A 155 10.76 -17.43 -3.70
C PRO A 155 10.48 -15.97 -4.07
N GLU A 156 11.24 -15.37 -5.00
CA GLU A 156 11.45 -13.91 -5.21
C GLU A 156 10.22 -13.02 -5.54
N SER A 157 9.05 -13.36 -5.03
CA SER A 157 7.75 -12.96 -5.53
C SER A 157 6.81 -12.45 -4.43
N ALA A 158 7.27 -12.32 -3.18
CA ALA A 158 6.51 -11.72 -2.09
C ALA A 158 7.20 -10.51 -1.44
N TYR A 159 6.39 -9.51 -1.09
CA TYR A 159 6.81 -8.26 -0.47
C TYR A 159 5.91 -7.93 0.71
N TYR A 160 6.50 -7.44 1.79
CA TYR A 160 5.78 -7.05 3.00
C TYR A 160 6.12 -5.60 3.40
N ILE A 161 5.08 -4.84 3.74
CA ILE A 161 5.20 -3.46 4.22
C ILE A 161 4.36 -3.34 5.51
N PRO A 162 4.98 -3.23 6.70
CA PRO A 162 4.25 -2.95 7.95
C PRO A 162 3.73 -1.51 7.95
N GLU A 163 2.69 -1.21 8.73
CA GLU A 163 2.14 0.16 8.89
C GLU A 163 1.90 0.88 7.53
N PHE A 164 1.39 0.11 6.54
CA PHE A 164 1.07 0.58 5.20
C PHE A 164 -0.08 1.59 5.20
N ILE A 165 -1.01 1.47 6.13
CA ILE A 165 -2.02 2.50 6.45
C ILE A 165 -1.84 3.04 7.87
N THR A 166 -2.31 4.25 8.13
CA THR A 166 -2.26 4.81 9.49
C THR A 166 -3.38 4.27 10.37
N PRO A 167 -3.28 4.37 11.71
CA PRO A 167 -4.37 4.02 12.62
C PRO A 167 -5.70 4.73 12.30
N GLU A 168 -5.65 6.01 11.93
CA GLU A 168 -6.85 6.78 11.58
C GLU A 168 -7.48 6.29 10.26
N GLU A 169 -6.66 5.93 9.28
CA GLU A 169 -7.12 5.35 8.02
C GLU A 169 -7.73 3.96 8.23
N GLU A 170 -7.14 3.16 9.13
CA GLU A 170 -7.70 1.87 9.55
C GLU A 170 -9.07 2.05 10.20
N GLU A 171 -9.22 2.99 11.14
CA GLU A 171 -10.49 3.28 11.79
C GLU A 171 -11.56 3.70 10.77
N GLN A 172 -11.21 4.57 9.81
CA GLN A 172 -12.13 4.98 8.74
C GLN A 172 -12.56 3.80 7.86
N LEU A 173 -11.63 2.93 7.47
CA LEU A 173 -11.93 1.71 6.70
C LEU A 173 -12.83 0.77 7.49
N LEU A 174 -12.53 0.52 8.77
CA LEU A 174 -13.35 -0.32 9.64
C LEU A 174 -14.78 0.22 9.76
N ASN A 175 -14.94 1.52 9.97
CA ASN A 175 -16.26 2.17 10.02
C ASN A 175 -17.03 2.01 8.71
N LYS A 176 -16.38 2.12 7.55
CA LYS A 176 -17.03 1.91 6.24
C LYS A 176 -17.41 0.45 6.00
N ILE A 177 -16.55 -0.50 6.40
CA ILE A 177 -16.76 -1.94 6.21
C ILE A 177 -17.90 -2.45 7.09
N THR A 178 -17.96 -2.03 8.35
CA THR A 178 -18.97 -2.50 9.32
C THR A 178 -20.33 -1.85 9.12
N SER A 179 -20.40 -0.63 8.56
CA SER A 179 -21.64 0.09 8.30
C SER A 179 -22.38 -0.31 7.01
N VAL A 180 -21.82 -1.20 6.19
CA VAL A 180 -22.53 -1.66 4.98
C VAL A 180 -23.78 -2.47 5.32
N PRO A 181 -24.85 -2.41 4.50
CA PRO A 181 -26.04 -3.21 4.72
C PRO A 181 -25.75 -4.72 4.75
N LEU A 182 -26.48 -5.48 5.58
CA LEU A 182 -26.33 -6.94 5.71
C LEU A 182 -26.29 -7.71 4.37
N PRO A 183 -27.08 -7.37 3.33
CA PRO A 183 -27.01 -8.05 2.03
C PRO A 183 -25.66 -7.92 1.30
N ARG A 184 -24.79 -6.98 1.67
CA ARG A 184 -23.42 -6.89 1.15
C ARG A 184 -22.52 -8.00 1.71
N TRP A 185 -22.87 -8.58 2.85
CA TRP A 185 -22.16 -9.68 3.46
C TRP A 185 -22.70 -11.02 2.95
N THR A 186 -21.88 -11.73 2.20
CA THR A 186 -22.10 -13.14 1.92
C THR A 186 -21.54 -13.95 3.09
N HIS A 187 -22.40 -14.70 3.77
CA HIS A 187 -21.99 -15.61 4.82
C HIS A 187 -21.62 -16.94 4.19
N LEU A 188 -20.34 -17.27 4.26
CA LEU A 188 -19.82 -18.58 3.87
C LEU A 188 -19.80 -19.48 5.12
N SER A 189 -19.60 -20.77 4.92
CA SER A 189 -19.64 -21.77 5.99
C SER A 189 -18.75 -21.44 7.21
N ARG A 190 -17.66 -20.68 7.01
CA ARG A 190 -16.64 -20.44 8.05
C ARG A 190 -16.11 -19.01 8.14
N ARG A 191 -16.67 -18.07 7.38
CA ARG A 191 -16.29 -16.65 7.37
C ARG A 191 -17.37 -15.82 6.67
N ARG A 192 -17.28 -14.50 6.75
CA ARG A 192 -18.10 -13.62 5.89
C ARG A 192 -17.24 -12.83 4.91
N LEU A 193 -17.82 -12.55 3.75
CA LEU A 193 -17.15 -11.96 2.60
C LEU A 193 -17.99 -10.80 2.04
N GLN A 194 -17.36 -9.67 1.73
CA GLN A 194 -17.89 -8.69 0.79
C GLN A 194 -17.12 -8.77 -0.52
N THR A 195 -17.81 -8.53 -1.63
CA THR A 195 -17.21 -8.52 -2.97
C THR A 195 -17.51 -7.21 -3.68
N TRP A 196 -16.46 -6.52 -4.12
CA TRP A 196 -16.53 -5.18 -4.71
C TRP A 196 -15.85 -5.14 -6.08
N PRO A 197 -16.44 -4.48 -7.10
CA PRO A 197 -17.76 -3.84 -7.05
C PRO A 197 -18.93 -4.84 -7.04
N SER A 198 -18.72 -6.04 -7.60
CA SER A 198 -19.69 -7.13 -7.69
C SER A 198 -18.98 -8.48 -7.78
N ALA A 199 -19.70 -9.57 -7.50
CA ALA A 199 -19.20 -10.91 -7.78
C ALA A 199 -18.90 -11.12 -9.27
N LEU A 200 -17.95 -12.02 -9.56
CA LEU A 200 -17.68 -12.47 -10.92
C LEU A 200 -18.84 -13.33 -11.44
N THR A 201 -19.06 -13.26 -12.74
CA THR A 201 -19.97 -14.20 -13.43
C THR A 201 -19.40 -15.62 -13.44
N LYS A 202 -20.22 -16.62 -13.78
CA LYS A 202 -19.79 -18.03 -13.92
C LYS A 202 -18.68 -18.25 -14.95
N SER A 203 -18.45 -17.28 -15.85
CA SER A 203 -17.39 -17.30 -16.85
C SER A 203 -16.21 -16.39 -16.49
N ASP A 204 -15.96 -16.18 -15.19
CA ASP A 204 -14.84 -15.40 -14.65
C ASP A 204 -14.75 -13.98 -15.21
N THR A 205 -15.90 -13.37 -15.51
CA THR A 205 -15.98 -12.02 -16.06
C THR A 205 -16.54 -11.07 -15.00
N LEU A 206 -15.84 -9.96 -14.78
CA LEU A 206 -16.28 -8.86 -13.93
C LEU A 206 -17.20 -7.93 -14.73
N LEU A 207 -18.31 -7.52 -14.12
CA LEU A 207 -19.15 -6.46 -14.68
C LEU A 207 -18.53 -5.11 -14.34
N GLU A 208 -18.30 -4.28 -15.37
CA GLU A 208 -17.64 -2.99 -15.21
C GLU A 208 -18.45 -2.07 -14.28
N SER A 209 -17.84 -1.70 -13.16
CA SER A 209 -18.37 -0.73 -12.20
C SER A 209 -17.19 -0.14 -11.43
N PRO A 210 -17.23 1.16 -11.06
CA PRO A 210 -16.18 1.74 -10.24
C PRO A 210 -16.14 1.10 -8.85
N LEU A 211 -14.94 1.02 -8.27
CA LEU A 211 -14.78 0.77 -6.84
C LEU A 211 -15.23 2.03 -6.05
N PRO A 212 -15.82 1.88 -4.86
CA PRO A 212 -16.08 2.99 -3.96
C PRO A 212 -14.81 3.78 -3.62
N ASP A 213 -14.93 5.10 -3.47
CA ASP A 213 -13.80 5.99 -3.17
C ASP A 213 -13.01 5.60 -1.92
N TRP A 214 -13.70 5.09 -0.89
CA TRP A 214 -13.07 4.64 0.36
C TRP A 214 -12.24 3.35 0.19
N LEU A 215 -12.42 2.60 -0.89
CA LEU A 215 -11.54 1.50 -1.30
C LEU A 215 -10.42 1.98 -2.23
N ILE A 216 -10.56 3.15 -2.85
CA ILE A 216 -9.54 3.73 -3.73
C ILE A 216 -8.52 4.53 -2.93
N SER A 217 -8.97 5.44 -2.06
CA SER A 217 -8.11 6.28 -1.23
C SER A 217 -8.20 5.84 0.23
N PRO A 218 -7.07 5.58 0.92
CA PRO A 218 -5.69 5.82 0.48
C PRO A 218 -5.04 4.65 -0.29
N VAL A 219 -5.66 3.47 -0.30
CA VAL A 219 -4.99 2.20 -0.65
C VAL A 219 -4.53 2.12 -2.11
N VAL A 220 -5.45 2.26 -3.07
CA VAL A 220 -5.13 2.19 -4.51
C VAL A 220 -4.25 3.37 -4.94
N THR A 221 -4.42 4.54 -4.33
CA THR A 221 -3.50 5.68 -4.52
C THR A 221 -2.06 5.28 -4.18
N ARG A 222 -1.85 4.62 -3.03
CA ARG A 222 -0.54 4.12 -2.62
C ARG A 222 -0.03 3.02 -3.53
N PHE A 223 -0.89 2.13 -4.03
CA PHE A 223 -0.49 1.13 -5.03
C PHE A 223 0.03 1.73 -6.33
N LYS A 224 -0.57 2.84 -6.80
CA LYS A 224 -0.08 3.57 -7.97
C LYS A 224 1.31 4.16 -7.73
N ILE A 225 1.53 4.77 -6.57
CA ILE A 225 2.84 5.32 -6.16
C ILE A 225 3.90 4.21 -6.10
N LEU A 226 3.50 3.05 -5.58
CA LEU A 226 4.34 1.87 -5.40
C LEU A 226 4.52 1.02 -6.67
N ASP A 227 3.84 1.39 -7.76
CA ASP A 227 3.86 0.68 -9.05
C ASP A 227 3.42 -0.79 -8.92
N VAL A 228 2.51 -1.11 -7.99
CA VAL A 228 2.13 -2.50 -7.66
C VAL A 228 1.50 -3.18 -8.87
N PHE A 229 0.45 -2.59 -9.42
CA PHE A 229 -0.34 -3.16 -10.52
C PHE A 229 0.12 -2.68 -11.90
N SER A 230 1.29 -2.06 -12.04
CA SER A 230 1.67 -1.37 -13.28
C SER A 230 1.77 -2.25 -14.52
N ALA A 231 2.04 -3.54 -14.32
CA ALA A 231 2.09 -4.55 -15.37
C ALA A 231 0.73 -5.23 -15.63
N SER A 232 -0.29 -4.99 -14.79
CA SER A 232 -1.61 -5.59 -14.97
C SER A 232 -2.37 -4.91 -16.12
N PRO A 233 -3.36 -5.59 -16.74
CA PRO A 233 -4.11 -5.05 -17.88
C PRO A 233 -4.70 -3.66 -17.64
N HIS A 234 -5.26 -3.43 -16.45
CA HIS A 234 -5.90 -2.15 -16.11
C HIS A 234 -4.98 -1.19 -15.36
N ARG A 235 -3.74 -1.61 -15.07
CA ARG A 235 -2.72 -0.85 -14.31
C ARG A 235 -3.18 -0.41 -12.90
N ALA A 236 -4.21 -1.06 -12.38
CA ALA A 236 -4.85 -0.81 -11.09
C ALA A 236 -5.71 -2.04 -10.74
N PRO A 237 -6.00 -2.28 -9.46
CA PRO A 237 -6.99 -3.28 -9.09
C PRO A 237 -8.39 -2.80 -9.49
N ASN A 238 -9.21 -3.70 -10.01
CA ASN A 238 -10.60 -3.45 -10.36
C ASN A 238 -11.58 -4.28 -9.50
N HIS A 239 -11.06 -5.13 -8.60
CA HIS A 239 -11.83 -6.01 -7.76
C HIS A 239 -11.23 -6.12 -6.36
N VAL A 240 -12.08 -6.10 -5.33
CA VAL A 240 -11.68 -6.18 -3.92
C VAL A 240 -12.55 -7.19 -3.19
N LEU A 241 -11.91 -8.13 -2.51
CA LEU A 241 -12.55 -9.08 -1.60
C LEU A 241 -12.26 -8.67 -0.16
N ILE A 242 -13.30 -8.46 0.63
CA ILE A 242 -13.18 -8.12 2.05
C ILE A 242 -13.59 -9.33 2.88
N ASN A 243 -12.62 -9.99 3.50
CA ASN A 243 -12.87 -11.17 4.34
C ASN A 243 -12.73 -10.81 5.81
N GLU A 244 -13.69 -11.23 6.63
CA GLU A 244 -13.61 -11.18 8.09
C GLU A 244 -13.50 -12.58 8.67
N TYR A 245 -12.61 -12.74 9.65
CA TYR A 245 -12.37 -13.97 10.39
C TYR A 245 -12.51 -13.70 11.89
N GLN A 246 -13.38 -14.44 12.55
CA GLN A 246 -13.44 -14.51 14.01
C GLN A 246 -12.37 -15.49 14.55
N PRO A 247 -11.98 -15.42 15.83
CA PRO A 247 -11.11 -16.43 16.43
C PRO A 247 -11.66 -17.86 16.20
N GLY A 248 -10.81 -18.78 15.76
CA GLY A 248 -11.20 -20.14 15.37
C GLY A 248 -11.57 -20.29 13.89
N GLN A 249 -11.91 -19.21 13.18
CA GLN A 249 -12.23 -19.24 11.75
C GLN A 249 -10.97 -19.21 10.88
N GLY A 250 -11.12 -19.71 9.66
CA GLY A 250 -10.03 -19.85 8.70
C GLY A 250 -10.51 -20.01 7.26
N ILE A 251 -9.56 -20.34 6.40
CA ILE A 251 -9.80 -20.73 5.02
C ILE A 251 -8.79 -21.82 4.66
N MET A 252 -9.31 -22.96 4.18
CA MET A 252 -8.48 -24.08 3.76
C MET A 252 -7.48 -23.66 2.67
N PRO A 253 -6.36 -24.39 2.51
CA PRO A 253 -5.41 -24.13 1.43
C PRO A 253 -6.10 -24.07 0.07
N HIS A 254 -5.94 -22.97 -0.64
CA HIS A 254 -6.58 -22.72 -1.93
C HIS A 254 -5.72 -21.79 -2.80
N GLU A 255 -6.17 -21.58 -4.03
CA GLU A 255 -5.60 -20.64 -4.99
C GLU A 255 -6.59 -19.52 -5.27
N ASP A 256 -6.08 -18.39 -5.75
CA ASP A 256 -6.91 -17.22 -6.06
C ASP A 256 -7.77 -17.41 -7.32
N GLY A 257 -7.44 -18.38 -8.19
CA GLY A 257 -8.18 -18.73 -9.41
C GLY A 257 -7.75 -17.93 -10.64
N ALA A 258 -7.86 -18.54 -11.84
CA ALA A 258 -7.29 -18.01 -13.09
C ALA A 258 -7.93 -16.71 -13.64
N ALA A 259 -8.98 -16.20 -13.00
CA ALA A 259 -9.67 -14.97 -13.41
C ALA A 259 -8.79 -13.71 -13.27
N TYR A 260 -7.79 -13.74 -12.40
CA TYR A 260 -7.00 -12.57 -12.02
C TYR A 260 -5.63 -12.57 -12.70
N TYR A 261 -5.12 -11.36 -12.96
CA TYR A 261 -3.71 -11.17 -13.27
C TYR A 261 -2.87 -11.64 -12.06
N PRO A 262 -1.70 -12.29 -12.25
CA PRO A 262 -0.95 -12.99 -11.19
C PRO A 262 -0.20 -12.04 -10.24
N ILE A 263 -0.96 -11.16 -9.60
CA ILE A 263 -0.58 -10.26 -8.52
C ILE A 263 -1.77 -10.11 -7.57
N VAL A 264 -1.48 -10.23 -6.28
CA VAL A 264 -2.46 -10.00 -5.22
C VAL A 264 -1.85 -9.07 -4.19
N ALA A 265 -2.61 -8.05 -3.80
CA ALA A 265 -2.23 -7.10 -2.76
C ALA A 265 -3.25 -7.17 -1.62
N THR A 266 -2.82 -7.66 -0.47
CA THR A 266 -3.67 -7.85 0.70
C THR A 266 -3.31 -6.83 1.77
N VAL A 267 -4.26 -5.96 2.10
CA VAL A 267 -4.17 -5.06 3.26
C VAL A 267 -4.86 -5.73 4.44
N SER A 268 -4.13 -5.97 5.52
CA SER A 268 -4.68 -6.55 6.76
C SER A 268 -5.02 -5.44 7.75
N ILE A 269 -6.16 -5.53 8.43
CA ILE A 269 -6.62 -4.56 9.43
C ILE A 269 -7.26 -5.25 10.64
N ALA A 270 -7.47 -4.49 11.71
CA ALA A 270 -8.02 -4.88 13.02
C ALA A 270 -7.12 -5.81 13.86
N ALA A 271 -6.70 -6.95 13.32
CA ALA A 271 -5.88 -7.90 14.07
C ALA A 271 -4.85 -8.62 13.19
N PRO A 272 -3.72 -9.09 13.76
CA PRO A 272 -2.79 -9.96 13.08
C PRO A 272 -3.39 -11.31 12.66
N ILE A 273 -2.79 -11.93 11.65
CA ILE A 273 -3.04 -13.34 11.31
C ILE A 273 -1.78 -13.99 10.74
N ILE A 274 -1.70 -15.32 10.84
CA ILE A 274 -0.75 -16.12 10.06
C ILE A 274 -1.39 -16.57 8.76
N LEU A 275 -0.71 -16.28 7.65
CA LEU A 275 -0.99 -16.88 6.34
C LEU A 275 -0.01 -18.02 6.10
N ASP A 276 -0.58 -19.22 6.00
CA ASP A 276 0.14 -20.46 5.77
C ASP A 276 0.27 -20.68 4.25
N ILE A 277 1.48 -20.95 3.76
CA ILE A 277 1.78 -21.20 2.34
C ILE A 277 2.20 -22.67 2.16
N TYR A 278 1.59 -23.33 1.19
CA TYR A 278 1.75 -24.76 0.90
C TYR A 278 2.22 -24.94 -0.53
N GLU A 279 3.22 -25.79 -0.75
CA GLU A 279 3.72 -26.09 -2.09
C GLU A 279 2.82 -27.13 -2.77
N LYS A 280 2.51 -27.02 -4.07
CA LYS A 280 1.63 -27.99 -4.73
C LYS A 280 2.21 -29.40 -4.77
N ASN A 281 3.51 -29.52 -5.04
CA ASN A 281 4.19 -30.79 -5.36
C ASN A 281 5.34 -31.11 -4.40
N SER A 282 5.09 -31.30 -3.10
CA SER A 282 6.12 -31.97 -2.29
C SER A 282 5.84 -33.46 -2.24
N ASP A 283 6.75 -34.25 -2.81
CA ASP A 283 6.91 -35.68 -2.51
C ASP A 283 7.26 -35.94 -1.02
N SER A 284 7.44 -34.87 -0.24
CA SER A 284 7.59 -34.95 1.21
C SER A 284 6.35 -35.62 1.81
N GLN A 285 6.56 -36.79 2.40
CA GLN A 285 5.56 -37.49 3.19
C GLN A 285 4.85 -36.49 4.13
N PRO A 286 3.51 -36.52 4.24
CA PRO A 286 2.81 -35.64 5.16
C PRO A 286 3.39 -35.85 6.57
N THR A 287 3.93 -34.78 7.17
CA THR A 287 4.30 -34.79 8.57
C THR A 287 3.02 -34.97 9.38
N MET A 288 2.84 -36.17 9.94
CA MET A 288 1.67 -36.49 10.77
C MET A 288 1.73 -35.67 12.06
N PHE A 289 0.84 -34.71 12.21
CA PHE A 289 0.51 -34.13 13.50
C PHE A 289 -0.72 -34.85 14.04
N MET A 290 -0.57 -35.57 15.15
CA MET A 290 -1.68 -36.21 15.85
C MET A 290 -2.38 -35.17 16.72
N THR A 291 -3.56 -34.69 16.31
CA THR A 291 -4.48 -34.00 17.21
C THR A 291 -5.49 -35.01 17.72
N ASN A 292 -5.38 -35.39 19.00
CA ASN A 292 -6.34 -36.30 19.66
C ASN A 292 -7.66 -35.58 19.92
N VAL A 293 -8.53 -35.51 18.90
CA VAL A 293 -9.96 -35.24 19.09
C VAL A 293 -10.72 -36.15 18.13
N ASN A 294 -11.27 -37.24 18.68
CA ASN A 294 -12.30 -38.13 18.12
C ASN A 294 -12.21 -38.46 16.61
N SER A 295 -11.59 -39.62 16.32
CA SER A 295 -11.86 -40.48 15.15
C SER A 295 -12.12 -39.79 13.80
N GLU A 296 -11.14 -39.05 13.30
CA GLU A 296 -10.87 -38.89 11.87
C GLU A 296 -9.42 -38.42 11.75
N THR A 297 -8.54 -39.26 11.20
CA THR A 297 -7.13 -38.91 10.94
C THR A 297 -7.08 -37.88 9.81
N VAL A 298 -7.23 -36.60 10.14
CA VAL A 298 -7.02 -35.51 9.19
C VAL A 298 -5.52 -35.40 8.92
N THR A 299 -5.07 -35.95 7.78
CA THR A 299 -3.72 -35.77 7.26
C THR A 299 -3.53 -34.33 6.79
N SER A 300 -3.32 -33.40 7.72
CA SER A 300 -3.01 -32.01 7.36
C SER A 300 -1.51 -31.87 7.11
N ARG A 301 -1.15 -31.51 5.88
CA ARG A 301 0.24 -31.21 5.50
C ARG A 301 0.69 -29.94 6.21
N ALA A 302 1.90 -29.93 6.77
CA ALA A 302 2.48 -28.71 7.35
C ALA A 302 2.67 -27.62 6.28
N PRO A 303 2.45 -26.33 6.62
CA PRO A 303 2.82 -25.25 5.73
C PRO A 303 4.32 -25.23 5.50
N ARG A 304 4.72 -24.92 4.26
CA ARG A 304 6.12 -24.73 3.89
C ARG A 304 6.65 -23.41 4.44
N TYR A 305 5.81 -22.38 4.44
CA TYR A 305 6.14 -21.04 4.91
C TYR A 305 4.98 -20.46 5.72
N ARG A 306 5.31 -19.67 6.74
CA ARG A 306 4.34 -18.92 7.55
C ARG A 306 4.66 -17.43 7.43
N ILE A 307 3.67 -16.63 7.05
CA ILE A 307 3.80 -15.18 6.92
C ILE A 307 2.89 -14.53 7.94
N LEU A 308 3.45 -13.71 8.83
CA LEU A 308 2.68 -12.95 9.79
C LEU A 308 2.24 -11.64 9.16
N GLN A 309 0.93 -11.39 9.12
CA GLN A 309 0.37 -10.13 8.63
C GLN A 309 -0.15 -9.31 9.80
N GLU A 310 0.55 -8.25 10.17
CA GLU A 310 0.13 -7.29 11.21
C GLU A 310 -1.11 -6.50 10.76
N PRO A 311 -1.89 -5.92 11.69
CA PRO A 311 -2.84 -4.88 11.31
C PRO A 311 -2.11 -3.75 10.59
N ARG A 312 -2.84 -3.05 9.72
CA ARG A 312 -2.35 -1.97 8.86
C ARG A 312 -1.25 -2.36 7.87
N SER A 313 -0.89 -3.63 7.74
CA SER A 313 0.17 -4.08 6.83
C SER A 313 -0.32 -4.33 5.41
N LEU A 314 0.62 -4.35 4.47
CA LEU A 314 0.43 -4.77 3.08
C LEU A 314 1.32 -5.98 2.77
N LEU A 315 0.69 -7.06 2.33
CA LEU A 315 1.36 -8.21 1.72
C LEU A 315 1.07 -8.21 0.21
N ILE A 316 2.12 -8.28 -0.61
CA ILE A 316 2.01 -8.44 -2.06
C ILE A 316 2.58 -9.79 -2.44
N THR A 317 1.80 -10.62 -3.12
CA THR A 317 2.25 -11.88 -3.73
C THR A 317 2.13 -11.80 -5.25
N THR A 318 3.08 -12.40 -5.97
CA THR A 318 3.15 -12.39 -7.44
C THR A 318 3.60 -13.74 -7.98
N ARG A 319 3.45 -13.95 -9.30
CA ARG A 319 4.13 -15.02 -10.07
C ARG A 319 4.00 -16.41 -9.43
N ASP A 320 5.12 -17.08 -9.17
CA ASP A 320 5.21 -18.45 -8.71
C ASP A 320 4.46 -18.67 -7.39
N LEU A 321 4.44 -17.68 -6.47
CA LEU A 321 3.62 -17.78 -5.24
C LEU A 321 2.11 -17.74 -5.50
N TYR A 322 1.71 -17.22 -6.65
CA TYR A 322 0.32 -17.19 -7.10
C TYR A 322 -0.04 -18.45 -7.90
N THR A 323 0.89 -19.00 -8.68
CA THR A 323 0.62 -20.14 -9.58
C THR A 323 1.00 -21.50 -9.01
N ASP A 324 2.03 -21.60 -8.18
CA ASP A 324 2.67 -22.87 -7.81
C ASP A 324 2.48 -23.24 -6.33
N TYR A 325 1.93 -22.30 -5.55
CA TYR A 325 1.63 -22.45 -4.13
C TYR A 325 0.14 -22.25 -3.86
N MET A 326 -0.34 -22.94 -2.83
CA MET A 326 -1.63 -22.69 -2.21
C MET A 326 -1.42 -21.90 -0.92
N HIS A 327 -2.43 -21.15 -0.49
CA HIS A 327 -2.39 -20.43 0.77
C HIS A 327 -3.66 -20.62 1.57
N GLY A 328 -3.54 -20.53 2.89
CA GLY A 328 -4.64 -20.75 3.81
C GLY A 328 -4.45 -20.01 5.12
N ILE A 329 -5.52 -19.95 5.90
CA ILE A 329 -5.51 -19.53 7.30
C ILE A 329 -6.05 -20.71 8.09
N ALA A 330 -5.21 -21.39 8.86
CA ALA A 330 -5.64 -22.53 9.65
C ALA A 330 -6.71 -22.15 10.69
N GLU A 331 -7.61 -23.06 11.00
CA GLU A 331 -8.69 -22.89 11.98
C GLU A 331 -8.17 -23.11 13.40
N ARG A 332 -7.86 -22.02 14.09
CA ARG A 332 -7.35 -22.01 15.46
C ARG A 332 -7.69 -20.71 16.15
N THR A 333 -7.69 -20.72 17.48
CA THR A 333 -7.97 -19.54 18.33
C THR A 333 -6.69 -18.85 18.81
N SER A 334 -5.54 -19.50 18.67
CA SER A 334 -4.20 -18.96 18.94
C SER A 334 -3.25 -19.42 17.84
N ASP A 335 -2.24 -18.60 17.53
CA ASP A 335 -1.09 -18.98 16.71
C ASP A 335 0.12 -19.14 17.62
N ASP A 336 0.75 -20.31 17.61
CA ASP A 336 1.95 -20.60 18.39
C ASP A 336 3.20 -20.66 17.49
N ASP A 337 4.36 -20.82 18.13
CA ASP A 337 5.67 -20.90 17.47
C ASP A 337 5.90 -19.66 16.59
N LEU A 338 5.79 -18.48 17.19
CA LEU A 338 6.01 -17.20 16.54
C LEU A 338 7.42 -16.70 16.86
N GLY A 339 8.30 -16.71 15.87
CA GLY A 339 9.68 -16.27 16.06
C GLY A 339 10.45 -16.10 14.75
N PRO A 340 11.72 -15.65 14.83
CA PRO A 340 12.57 -15.43 13.66
C PRO A 340 12.81 -16.69 12.82
N GLU A 341 12.78 -17.87 13.45
CA GLU A 341 13.00 -19.16 12.77
C GLU A 341 11.75 -19.68 12.05
N SER A 342 10.56 -19.30 12.51
CA SER A 342 9.28 -19.85 12.03
C SER A 342 8.50 -18.90 11.12
N ILE A 343 8.73 -17.59 11.23
CA ILE A 343 8.00 -16.55 10.48
C ILE A 343 8.90 -15.91 9.41
N CYS A 344 8.51 -16.08 8.15
CA CYS A 344 9.37 -15.72 7.02
C CYS A 344 9.70 -14.22 6.91
N ASN A 345 8.80 -13.37 7.41
CA ASN A 345 8.92 -11.91 7.38
C ASN A 345 9.23 -11.30 8.76
N TRP A 346 9.75 -12.07 9.71
CA TRP A 346 9.97 -11.61 11.09
C TRP A 346 10.74 -10.30 11.19
N ASP A 347 11.88 -10.19 10.50
CA ASP A 347 12.72 -8.98 10.50
C ASP A 347 12.01 -7.74 9.92
N GLN A 348 10.93 -7.94 9.16
CA GLN A 348 10.16 -6.88 8.52
C GLN A 348 8.93 -6.45 9.33
N LEU A 349 8.62 -7.13 10.44
CA LEU A 349 7.50 -6.75 11.30
C LEU A 349 7.75 -5.38 11.95
N GLY A 350 6.70 -4.56 11.99
CA GLY A 350 6.73 -3.22 12.57
C GLY A 350 6.77 -3.23 14.09
N ASP A 351 5.94 -4.05 14.72
CA ASP A 351 5.86 -4.22 16.17
C ASP A 351 5.84 -5.71 16.53
N LYS A 352 6.88 -6.15 17.23
CA LYS A 352 7.06 -7.55 17.65
C LYS A 352 6.56 -7.79 19.08
N SER A 353 6.23 -6.74 19.83
CA SER A 353 5.80 -6.85 21.22
C SER A 353 4.61 -7.80 21.44
N PRO A 354 3.61 -7.88 20.53
CA PRO A 354 2.49 -8.82 20.71
C PRO A 354 2.87 -10.31 20.59
N PHE A 355 4.10 -10.62 20.18
CA PHE A 355 4.57 -11.97 19.86
C PHE A 355 5.77 -12.41 20.72
N GLU A 356 6.15 -11.62 21.74
CA GLU A 356 7.34 -11.88 22.58
C GLU A 356 7.28 -13.22 23.30
N GLU A 357 6.08 -13.67 23.68
CA GLU A 357 5.85 -14.98 24.30
C GLU A 357 5.82 -16.14 23.29
N GLY A 358 6.11 -15.88 22.02
CA GLY A 358 6.10 -16.88 20.95
C GLY A 358 4.71 -17.37 20.55
N ASN A 359 3.65 -16.70 21.01
CA ASN A 359 2.26 -17.03 20.71
C ASN A 359 1.40 -15.76 20.53
N TYR A 360 0.24 -15.91 19.90
CA TYR A 360 -0.75 -14.84 19.71
C TYR A 360 -2.17 -15.36 19.77
N LYS A 361 -2.94 -14.92 20.77
CA LYS A 361 -4.39 -15.18 20.85
C LYS A 361 -5.14 -14.37 19.79
N ARG A 362 -5.80 -15.05 18.86
CA ARG A 362 -6.48 -14.41 17.73
C ARG A 362 -7.62 -13.51 18.20
N GLN A 363 -7.80 -12.44 17.45
CA GLN A 363 -8.92 -11.50 17.54
C GLN A 363 -9.66 -11.45 16.20
N ILE A 364 -10.70 -10.62 16.09
CA ILE A 364 -11.42 -10.43 14.83
C ILE A 364 -10.49 -9.74 13.84
N ARG A 365 -10.21 -10.41 12.73
CA ARG A 365 -9.29 -9.97 11.70
C ARG A 365 -10.04 -9.69 10.40
N ILE A 366 -9.78 -8.55 9.78
CA ILE A 366 -10.35 -8.19 8.48
C ILE A 366 -9.22 -8.02 7.46
N SER A 367 -9.47 -8.40 6.22
CA SER A 367 -8.54 -8.19 5.12
C SER A 367 -9.22 -7.67 3.88
N LEU A 368 -8.55 -6.77 3.17
CA LEU A 368 -8.95 -6.25 1.88
C LEU A 368 -7.97 -6.78 0.83
N THR A 369 -8.44 -7.67 -0.02
CA THR A 369 -7.63 -8.33 -1.05
C THR A 369 -7.92 -7.69 -2.41
N TYR A 370 -6.98 -6.90 -2.91
CA TYR A 370 -7.08 -6.17 -4.17
C TYR A 370 -6.48 -6.99 -5.31
N ARG A 371 -7.21 -7.08 -6.42
CA ARG A 371 -6.84 -7.86 -7.60
C ARG A 371 -7.25 -7.14 -8.88
N ASP A 372 -6.66 -7.56 -9.99
CA ASP A 372 -7.05 -7.13 -11.33
C ASP A 372 -7.66 -8.32 -12.10
N VAL A 373 -8.98 -8.28 -12.33
CA VAL A 373 -9.70 -9.26 -13.14
C VAL A 373 -9.42 -8.98 -14.61
N CYS A 374 -8.92 -10.00 -15.33
CA CYS A 374 -8.50 -9.86 -16.71
C CYS A 374 -9.67 -9.63 -17.68
N ARG A 375 -10.83 -10.25 -17.44
CA ARG A 375 -12.00 -10.17 -18.31
C ARG A 375 -13.07 -9.26 -17.71
N VAL A 376 -13.32 -8.14 -18.37
CA VAL A 376 -14.32 -7.15 -17.95
C VAL A 376 -15.37 -6.97 -19.05
N SER A 377 -16.65 -6.95 -18.67
CA SER A 377 -17.77 -6.71 -19.58
C SER A 377 -18.51 -5.42 -19.22
N LYS A 378 -18.83 -4.62 -20.24
CA LYS A 378 -19.70 -3.45 -20.11
C LYS A 378 -21.14 -3.91 -20.29
N LEU A 379 -22.04 -3.46 -19.42
CA LEU A 379 -23.47 -3.85 -19.41
C LEU A 379 -24.15 -3.77 -20.80
N GLY A 380 -23.70 -2.86 -21.68
CA GLY A 380 -24.22 -2.68 -23.04
C GLY A 380 -23.87 -3.77 -24.06
N ASN A 381 -22.86 -4.62 -23.81
CA ASN A 381 -22.47 -5.66 -24.76
C ASN A 381 -23.23 -6.99 -24.57
N THR A 382 -23.83 -7.22 -23.40
CA THR A 382 -24.56 -8.46 -23.10
C THR A 382 -25.89 -8.55 -23.87
N MET A 383 -26.54 -7.43 -24.18
CA MET A 383 -27.79 -7.40 -24.96
C MET A 383 -27.60 -7.68 -26.46
N LYS A 384 -26.38 -7.57 -27.02
CA LYS A 384 -26.14 -7.95 -28.43
C LYS A 384 -26.14 -9.46 -28.66
N PHE A 385 -25.94 -10.26 -27.62
CA PHE A 385 -25.99 -11.73 -27.71
C PHE A 385 -27.39 -12.32 -27.51
N LEU A 386 -28.34 -11.57 -26.91
CA LEU A 386 -29.73 -12.01 -26.79
C LEU A 386 -30.57 -11.76 -28.05
N ASN A 387 -30.15 -10.86 -28.95
CA ASN A 387 -30.87 -10.57 -30.21
C ASN A 387 -30.33 -11.34 -31.43
N ARG A 388 -29.54 -12.40 -31.22
CA ARG A 388 -29.19 -13.38 -32.25
C ARG A 388 -29.68 -14.76 -31.82
N ARG A 389 -30.99 -14.96 -31.90
CA ARG A 389 -31.61 -16.28 -32.04
C ARG A 389 -32.54 -16.24 -33.23
#